data_AF-A0A6V7KNK1-F1
#
_entry.id   AF-A0A6V7KNK1-F1
#
_cell.length_a   1.000
_cell.length_b   1.000
_cell.length_c   1.000
_cell.angle_alpha   90.00
_cell.angle_beta   90.00
_cell.angle_gamma   90.00
#
_symmetry.space_group_name_H-M   'P 1'
#
loop_
_entity.id
_entity.type
_entity.pdbx_description
1 polymer ?
#
loop_
_entity_poly.entity_id
_entity_poly.type
_entity_poly.pdbx_seq_one_letter_code
_entity_poly.pdbx_strand_id
1 'polypeptide(L)' 'ALLALRQCLPDQLRDTTFAACLQDDKSTKHWLNQLLKNLETGPPPGPHPPARQHEHRNLGLSPLTS' A
#
# COMPACT_ATOMS: atom_id res chain seq x y z
N ALA A 1 -5.44 0.99 9.97
CA ALA A 1 -4.84 2.19 9.34
C ALA A 1 -3.50 1.91 8.67
N LEU A 2 -2.52 1.30 9.36
CA LEU A 2 -1.16 1.10 8.85
C LEU A 2 -1.07 0.28 7.54
N LEU A 3 -1.90 -0.76 7.40
CA LEU A 3 -2.03 -1.54 6.15
C LEU A 3 -2.54 -0.70 4.98
N ALA A 4 -3.53 0.15 5.21
CA ALA A 4 -4.09 1.02 4.18
C ALA A 4 -3.05 2.05 3.72
N LEU A 5 -2.26 2.61 4.64
CA LEU A 5 -1.16 3.50 4.28
C LEU A 5 -0.07 2.78 3.48
N ARG A 6 0.31 1.54 3.82
CA ARG A 6 1.29 0.79 3.02
C ARG A 6 0.79 0.48 1.60
N GLN A 7 -0.49 0.19 1.42
CA GLN A 7 -1.06 -0.18 0.13
C GLN A 7 -1.46 1.03 -0.74
N CYS A 8 -1.86 2.14 -0.11
CA CYS A 8 -2.33 3.33 -0.81
C CYS A 8 -1.27 4.44 -0.91
N LEU A 9 -0.05 4.24 -0.41
CA LEU A 9 1.01 5.22 -0.60
C LEU A 9 1.48 5.23 -2.07
N PRO A 10 1.46 6.38 -2.75
CA PRO A 10 2.02 6.53 -4.08
C PRO A 10 3.51 6.19 -4.10
N ASP A 11 3.97 5.49 -5.14
CA ASP A 11 5.38 5.14 -5.30
C ASP A 11 6.29 6.38 -5.38
N GLN A 12 5.77 7.49 -5.93
CA GLN A 12 6.45 8.78 -6.01
C GLN A 12 6.83 9.38 -4.65
N LEU A 13 6.10 9.05 -3.56
CA LEU A 13 6.47 9.47 -2.20
C LEU A 13 7.58 8.60 -1.60
N ARG A 14 7.82 7.41 -2.15
CA ARG A 14 8.90 6.50 -1.75
C ARG A 14 10.17 6.74 -2.56
N ASP A 15 10.00 7.12 -3.81
CA ASP A 15 11.08 7.42 -4.74
C ASP A 15 11.67 8.84 -4.54
N THR A 16 12.78 9.09 -5.23
CA THR A 16 13.47 10.39 -5.33
C THR A 16 12.72 11.45 -6.14
N THR A 17 11.52 11.16 -6.65
CA THR A 17 10.69 12.09 -7.44
C THR A 17 10.55 13.48 -6.79
N PHE A 18 10.31 13.55 -5.48
CA PHE A 18 10.17 14.83 -4.76
C PHE A 18 11.48 15.35 -4.14
N ALA A 19 12.63 14.70 -4.37
CA ALA A 19 13.89 15.03 -3.70
C ALA A 19 14.35 16.47 -3.96
N ALA A 20 14.18 16.97 -5.19
CA ALA A 20 14.49 18.36 -5.55
C ALA A 20 13.54 19.36 -4.88
N CYS A 21 12.24 19.04 -4.83
CA CYS A 21 11.23 19.90 -4.21
C CYS A 21 11.38 19.96 -2.68
N LEU A 22 11.86 18.88 -2.07
CA LEU A 22 12.06 18.75 -0.62
C LEU A 22 13.47 19.13 -0.17
N GLN A 23 14.32 19.66 -1.07
CA GLN A 23 15.69 20.02 -0.74
C GLN A 23 15.75 21.16 0.27
N ASP A 24 14.95 22.21 0.05
CA ASP A 24 14.90 23.39 0.92
C ASP A 24 13.95 23.19 2.11
N ASP A 25 12.90 22.37 1.94
CA ASP A 25 11.92 22.08 2.98
C ASP A 25 12.33 20.89 3.87
N LYS A 26 13.25 21.16 4.81
CA LYS A 26 13.81 20.15 5.72
C LYS A 26 12.75 19.48 6.60
N SER A 27 11.73 20.23 7.01
CA SER A 27 10.64 19.72 7.86
C SER A 27 9.82 18.68 7.11
N THR A 28 9.37 18.99 5.89
CA THR A 28 8.59 18.06 5.07
C THR A 28 9.40 16.82 4.72
N LYS A 29 10.70 17.00 4.39
CA LYS A 29 11.62 15.87 4.19
C LYS A 29 11.73 14.99 5.44
N HIS A 30 11.83 15.58 6.63
CA HIS A 30 11.91 14.84 7.89
C HIS A 30 10.65 14.01 8.13
N TRP A 31 9.46 14.62 8.00
CA TRP A 31 8.18 13.94 8.19
C TRP A 31 7.95 12.83 7.18
N LEU A 32 8.33 13.02 5.92
CA LEU A 32 8.26 11.97 4.91
C LEU A 32 9.14 10.77 5.30
N ASN A 33 10.37 11.01 5.72
CA ASN A 33 11.27 9.94 6.18
C ASN A 33 10.74 9.22 7.42
N GLN A 34 10.16 9.96 8.38
CA GLN A 34 9.51 9.35 9.55
C GLN A 34 8.31 8.50 9.14
N LEU A 35 7.47 8.98 8.23
CA LEU A 35 6.34 8.22 7.72
C LEU A 35 6.81 6.91 7.07
N LEU A 36 7.79 6.96 6.16
CA LEU A 36 8.33 5.78 5.50
C LEU A 36 8.89 4.77 6.51
N LYS A 37 9.67 5.22 7.49
CA LYS A 37 10.19 4.36 8.57
C LYS A 37 9.09 3.66 9.36
N ASN A 38 8.03 4.39 9.75
CA ASN A 38 6.89 3.81 10.48
C ASN A 38 6.12 2.79 9.63
N LEU A 39 6.10 2.99 8.31
CA LEU A 39 5.52 2.02 7.40
C LEU A 39 6.41 0.78 7.31
N GLU A 40 7.73 0.89 7.30
CA GLU A 40 8.65 -0.25 7.20
C GLU A 40 8.67 -1.12 8.47
N THR A 41 8.66 -0.52 9.66
CA THR A 41 8.75 -1.20 10.96
C THR A 41 7.43 -1.83 11.44
N GLY A 42 6.32 -1.56 10.76
CA GLY A 42 5.06 -2.27 11.03
C GLY A 42 5.19 -3.77 10.74
N PRO A 43 4.42 -4.64 11.43
CA PRO A 43 4.50 -6.09 11.26
C PRO A 43 4.43 -6.46 9.77
N PRO A 44 5.22 -7.45 9.30
CA PRO A 44 5.23 -7.85 7.91
C PRO A 44 3.77 -8.11 7.48
N PRO A 45 3.37 -7.68 6.27
CA PRO A 45 2.03 -7.96 5.80
C PRO A 45 1.87 -9.48 5.84
N GLY A 46 1.04 -9.95 6.79
CA GLY A 46 0.53 -11.31 6.76
C GLY A 46 -0.09 -11.57 5.39
N PRO A 47 -0.11 -12.84 4.93
CA PRO A 47 -0.39 -13.20 3.55
C PRO A 47 -1.58 -12.40 3.04
N HIS A 48 -1.30 -11.45 2.16
CA HIS A 48 -2.33 -10.67 1.51
C HIS A 48 -3.18 -11.67 0.74
N PRO A 49 -4.51 -11.73 0.93
CA PRO A 49 -5.32 -12.42 -0.04
C PRO A 49 -5.06 -11.74 -1.40
N PRO A 50 -4.82 -12.50 -2.48
CA PRO A 50 -4.55 -11.91 -3.78
C PRO A 50 -5.67 -10.94 -4.10
N ALA A 51 -5.27 -9.70 -4.44
CA ALA A 51 -6.17 -8.65 -4.87
C ALA A 51 -7.14 -9.24 -5.89
N ARG A 52 -8.43 -9.21 -5.54
CA ARG A 52 -9.59 -9.66 -6.33
C ARG A 52 -9.30 -9.55 -7.82
N GLN A 53 -8.90 -10.67 -8.41
CA GLN A 53 -8.80 -10.77 -9.85
C GLN A 53 -10.19 -10.54 -10.41
N HIS A 54 -10.22 -9.58 -11.29
CA HIS A 54 -11.28 -9.26 -12.21
C HIS A 54 -11.62 -10.53 -13.01
N GLU A 55 -12.48 -11.43 -12.52
CA GLU A 55 -13.06 -12.48 -13.34
C GLU A 55 -14.58 -12.32 -13.41
N HIS A 56 -14.91 -11.49 -14.40
CA HIS A 56 -16.19 -11.39 -15.07
C HIS A 56 -16.62 -12.79 -15.57
N ARG A 57 -17.83 -13.24 -15.20
CA ARG A 57 -18.56 -14.46 -15.63
C ARG A 57 -18.19 -15.79 -14.94
N ASN A 58 -18.94 -16.15 -13.90
CA ASN A 58 -19.67 -17.43 -13.94
C ASN A 58 -20.84 -17.45 -12.93
N LEU A 59 -22.04 -17.11 -13.39
CA LEU A 59 -23.28 -17.51 -12.73
C LEU A 59 -23.49 -19.01 -13.02
N GLY A 60 -23.01 -19.88 -12.13
CA GLY A 60 -23.05 -21.33 -12.33
C GLY A 60 -23.48 -22.09 -11.08
N LEU A 61 -24.78 -22.01 -10.78
CA LEU A 61 -25.65 -23.06 -10.24
C LEU A 61 -25.01 -24.13 -9.31
N SER A 62 -25.43 -24.09 -8.04
CA SER A 62 -25.22 -25.14 -7.03
C SER A 62 -25.80 -26.50 -7.44
N PRO A 63 -25.31 -27.59 -6.83
CA PRO A 63 -26.24 -28.59 -6.30
C PRO A 63 -25.98 -28.87 -4.81
N LEU A 64 -27.06 -28.87 -4.03
CA LEU A 64 -27.13 -29.48 -2.70
C LEU A 64 -27.08 -30.99 -2.88
N THR A 65 -26.14 -31.68 -2.22
CA THR A 65 -26.24 -33.12 -2.00
C THR A 65 -26.16 -33.41 -0.50
N SER A 66 -27.02 -34.35 -0.12
CA SER A 66 -27.53 -34.68 1.21
C SER A 66 -26.50 -35.24 2.19
#